data_AF-A0A660MNQ3-F1
#
_entry.id   AF-A0A660MNQ3-F1
#
_cell.length_a   1.000
_cell.length_b   1.000
_cell.length_c   1.000
_cell.angle_alpha   90.00
_cell.angle_beta   90.00
_cell.angle_gamma   90.00
#
_symmetry.space_group_name_H-M   'P 1'
#
loop_
_entity.id
_entity.type
_entity.pdbx_description
1 polymer ?
#
loop_
_entity_poly.entity_id
_entity_poly.type
_entity_poly.pdbx_seq_one_letter_code
_entity_poly.pdbx_strand_id
1 'polypeptide(L)'
;MKLKKIVMGILFATLIIVGIEGMISFWENHSYYTAMILSGKNLALLLSSALAARIPISFITSKKKLALKKLILGIGAGLGSFSLLHAIFSGGLLTLFAAVPLLFNTFLLYLLAIGFVLAVFSLGNFISRKLKLFQKIRWQETLLTFGLGLVTFLLLMQILMGIQLFYSVVNRVIFGGLLVLMRFERKAMKVHEENLISCLESWKSANKASKIGWISVVLLLISFGYYFFNFSHSYIPYSTAWDANHEYMYVPKVIAENAGILWGNIGPANGVQYLWQGYISFFFSLWAPLGNFFNIAKDTVAINLNAFSGVLVLIFGLGVLKEALLVFGRKESSEETDQTSFLVGRGLLLMWLTSGMGAFLVFVDNKTDMGVLALTILALFGGMIFLNHFQKKGVDTDSKQSLKYLILSALFFGFAVMAKPTAFIDVVIFALLLVGFWLNTTTLVGTGIATLGLMGVVQPLFASAFITPELGKWLFAIGIVIAVIGGIRGLISRNDQFSKGF
;
A
#
# COMPACT_ATOMS: atom_id res chain seq x y z
N MET A 1 -32.69 9.63 -14.78
CA MET A 1 -31.95 8.36 -14.55
C MET A 1 -31.50 7.63 -15.83
N LYS A 2 -32.29 7.63 -16.93
CA LYS A 2 -31.91 7.03 -18.23
C LYS A 2 -30.71 7.74 -18.90
N LEU A 3 -30.68 9.07 -18.92
CA LEU A 3 -29.58 9.85 -19.51
C LEU A 3 -28.22 9.57 -18.85
N LYS A 4 -28.13 9.54 -17.51
CA LYS A 4 -26.88 9.17 -16.79
C LYS A 4 -26.37 7.77 -17.15
N LYS A 5 -27.26 6.79 -17.36
CA LYS A 5 -26.87 5.43 -17.77
C LYS A 5 -26.37 5.39 -19.22
N ILE A 6 -27.01 6.15 -20.10
CA ILE A 6 -26.61 6.28 -21.51
C ILE A 6 -25.24 6.98 -21.61
N VAL A 7 -25.06 8.10 -20.89
CA VAL A 7 -23.79 8.85 -20.85
C VAL A 7 -22.66 8.02 -20.26
N MET A 8 -22.90 7.27 -19.16
CA MET A 8 -21.89 6.31 -18.67
C MET A 8 -21.62 5.19 -19.67
N GLY A 9 -22.64 4.69 -20.38
CA GLY A 9 -22.47 3.67 -21.41
C GLY A 9 -21.61 4.17 -22.57
N ILE A 10 -21.85 5.40 -23.02
CA ILE A 10 -21.05 6.07 -24.05
C ILE A 10 -19.64 6.29 -23.54
N LEU A 11 -19.43 6.89 -22.36
CA LEU A 11 -18.10 7.09 -21.78
C LEU A 11 -17.32 5.80 -21.61
N PHE A 12 -17.98 4.72 -21.18
CA PHE A 12 -17.34 3.42 -21.02
C PHE A 12 -16.99 2.79 -22.37
N ALA A 13 -17.88 2.89 -23.36
CA ALA A 13 -17.60 2.46 -24.74
C ALA A 13 -16.46 3.27 -25.36
N THR A 14 -16.43 4.60 -25.17
CA THR A 14 -15.36 5.47 -25.66
C THR A 14 -14.03 5.16 -24.96
N LEU A 15 -14.02 4.94 -23.64
CA LEU A 15 -12.81 4.51 -22.92
C LEU A 15 -12.30 3.15 -23.40
N ILE A 16 -13.19 2.22 -23.71
CA ILE A 16 -12.82 0.91 -24.28
C ILE A 16 -12.27 1.09 -25.69
N ILE A 17 -12.95 1.84 -26.55
CA ILE A 17 -12.53 2.05 -27.94
C ILE A 17 -11.19 2.80 -27.99
N VAL A 18 -11.06 3.91 -27.26
CA VAL A 18 -9.80 4.69 -27.17
C VAL A 18 -8.70 3.87 -26.49
N GLY A 19 -9.04 3.05 -25.49
CA GLY A 19 -8.09 2.13 -24.85
C GLY A 19 -7.62 1.01 -25.79
N ILE A 20 -8.52 0.45 -26.59
CA ILE A 20 -8.22 -0.58 -27.59
C ILE A 20 -7.44 0.03 -28.75
N GLU A 21 -7.85 1.17 -29.31
CA GLU A 21 -7.09 1.88 -30.34
C GLU A 21 -5.73 2.32 -29.83
N GLY A 22 -5.65 2.85 -28.61
CA GLY A 22 -4.40 3.20 -27.97
C GLY A 22 -3.49 1.98 -27.77
N MET A 23 -4.06 0.84 -27.38
CA MET A 23 -3.31 -0.42 -27.24
C MET A 23 -2.89 -1.00 -28.60
N ILE A 24 -3.76 -0.96 -29.62
CA ILE A 24 -3.44 -1.39 -30.98
C ILE A 24 -2.35 -0.50 -31.57
N SER A 25 -2.49 0.83 -31.47
CA SER A 25 -1.48 1.78 -31.92
C SER A 25 -0.16 1.62 -31.14
N PHE A 26 -0.22 1.35 -29.83
CA PHE A 26 0.96 1.02 -29.03
C PHE A 26 1.60 -0.30 -29.49
N TRP A 27 0.81 -1.33 -29.80
CA TRP A 27 1.27 -2.62 -30.30
C TRP A 27 1.81 -2.57 -31.72
N GLU A 28 1.26 -1.72 -32.59
CA GLU A 28 1.78 -1.45 -33.93
C GLU A 28 3.13 -0.75 -33.84
N ASN A 29 3.25 0.26 -32.97
CA ASN A 29 4.48 1.02 -32.77
C ASN A 29 5.54 0.30 -31.92
N HIS A 30 5.13 -0.70 -31.13
CA HIS A 30 6.02 -1.49 -30.27
C HIS A 30 5.75 -3.00 -30.44
N SER A 31 5.78 -3.46 -31.69
CA SER A 31 5.54 -4.86 -32.07
C SER A 31 6.40 -5.87 -31.31
N TYR A 32 7.56 -5.45 -30.78
CA TYR A 32 8.39 -6.23 -29.87
C TYR A 32 7.65 -6.66 -28.58
N TYR A 33 6.87 -5.79 -27.93
CA TYR A 33 6.10 -6.17 -26.74
C TYR A 33 5.01 -7.18 -27.08
N THR A 34 4.36 -7.04 -28.23
CA THR A 34 3.34 -7.98 -28.70
C THR A 34 3.95 -9.34 -29.01
N ALA A 35 5.07 -9.37 -29.74
CA ALA A 35 5.83 -10.59 -30.01
C ALA A 35 6.37 -11.24 -28.72
N MET A 36 6.75 -10.43 -27.72
CA MET A 36 7.15 -10.90 -26.41
C MET A 36 5.97 -11.53 -25.67
N ILE A 37 4.84 -10.84 -25.55
CA ILE A 37 3.64 -11.32 -24.84
C ILE A 37 3.06 -12.59 -25.48
N LEU A 38 2.99 -12.64 -26.82
CA LEU A 38 2.42 -13.75 -27.56
C LEU A 38 3.42 -14.88 -27.88
N SER A 39 4.66 -14.78 -27.40
CA SER A 39 5.61 -15.89 -27.52
C SER A 39 5.07 -17.13 -26.79
N GLY A 40 5.28 -18.32 -27.37
CA GLY A 40 4.82 -19.58 -26.78
C GLY A 40 5.33 -19.80 -25.34
N LYS A 41 6.54 -19.30 -25.04
CA LYS A 41 7.13 -19.30 -23.70
C LYS A 41 6.34 -18.45 -22.71
N ASN A 42 6.02 -17.20 -23.07
CA ASN A 42 5.29 -16.30 -22.17
C ASN A 42 3.82 -16.71 -22.01
N LEU A 43 3.20 -17.25 -23.06
CA LEU A 43 1.88 -17.88 -22.97
C LEU A 43 1.88 -19.08 -22.01
N ALA A 44 2.90 -19.95 -22.07
CA ALA A 44 3.05 -21.07 -21.14
C ALA A 44 3.23 -20.59 -19.69
N LEU A 45 3.99 -19.52 -19.46
CA LEU A 45 4.15 -18.91 -18.14
C LEU A 45 2.85 -18.29 -17.62
N LEU A 46 2.09 -17.58 -18.47
CA LEU A 46 0.78 -17.04 -18.11
C LEU A 46 -0.20 -18.17 -17.74
N LEU A 47 -0.28 -19.24 -18.53
CA LEU A 47 -1.10 -20.42 -18.23
C LEU A 47 -0.66 -21.10 -16.93
N SER A 48 0.65 -21.21 -16.70
CA SER A 48 1.20 -21.77 -15.45
C SER A 48 0.78 -20.96 -14.23
N SER A 49 0.81 -19.63 -14.33
CA SER A 49 0.35 -18.74 -13.26
C SER A 49 -1.14 -18.92 -12.98
N ALA A 50 -1.96 -19.07 -14.04
CA ALA A 50 -3.39 -19.29 -13.92
C ALA A 50 -3.70 -20.64 -13.26
N LEU A 51 -2.99 -21.71 -13.64
CA LEU A 51 -3.12 -23.04 -13.06
C LEU A 51 -2.72 -23.06 -11.59
N ALA A 52 -1.59 -22.43 -11.25
CA ALA A 52 -1.15 -22.29 -9.87
C ALA A 52 -2.13 -21.47 -9.02
N ALA A 53 -2.66 -20.36 -9.56
CA ALA A 53 -3.60 -19.48 -8.88
C ALA A 53 -4.95 -20.15 -8.59
N ARG A 54 -5.33 -21.17 -9.36
CA ARG A 54 -6.53 -21.98 -9.06
C ARG A 54 -6.46 -22.65 -7.70
N ILE A 55 -5.28 -22.96 -7.17
CA ILE A 55 -5.12 -23.62 -5.86
C ILE A 55 -5.72 -22.73 -4.74
N PRO A 56 -5.22 -21.51 -4.47
CA PRO A 56 -5.81 -20.65 -3.45
C PRO A 56 -7.24 -20.19 -3.81
N ILE A 57 -7.56 -19.97 -5.08
CA ILE A 57 -8.92 -19.55 -5.51
C ILE A 57 -9.96 -20.65 -5.23
N SER A 58 -9.63 -21.92 -5.50
CA SER A 58 -10.52 -23.04 -5.22
C SER A 58 -10.85 -23.13 -3.73
N PHE A 59 -9.89 -22.77 -2.87
CA PHE A 59 -10.11 -22.68 -1.44
C PHE A 59 -11.05 -21.53 -1.08
N ILE A 60 -10.82 -20.33 -1.60
CA ILE A 60 -11.67 -19.15 -1.36
C ILE A 60 -13.12 -19.38 -1.83
N THR A 61 -13.29 -20.06 -2.96
CA THR A 61 -14.61 -20.29 -3.59
C THR A 61 -15.31 -21.59 -3.15
N SER A 62 -14.58 -22.48 -2.46
CA SER A 62 -15.04 -23.77 -1.91
C SER A 62 -16.36 -23.68 -1.16
N LYS A 63 -17.18 -24.75 -1.11
CA LYS A 63 -18.38 -24.78 -0.26
C LYS A 63 -18.07 -24.84 1.25
N LYS A 64 -16.85 -25.22 1.65
CA LYS A 64 -16.45 -25.38 3.06
C LYS A 64 -16.24 -24.02 3.73
N LYS A 65 -16.29 -24.01 5.08
CA LYS A 65 -15.93 -22.85 5.91
C LYS A 65 -14.46 -22.48 5.68
N LEU A 66 -14.19 -21.18 5.54
CA LEU A 66 -12.82 -20.70 5.31
C LEU A 66 -12.02 -20.74 6.63
N ALA A 67 -10.72 -20.93 6.50
CA ALA A 67 -9.78 -20.99 7.63
C ALA A 67 -8.46 -20.38 7.18
N LEU A 68 -7.88 -19.49 8.00
CA LEU A 68 -6.68 -18.74 7.64
C LEU A 68 -5.49 -19.67 7.37
N LYS A 69 -5.31 -20.71 8.21
CA LYS A 69 -4.25 -21.72 8.02
C LYS A 69 -4.33 -22.36 6.63
N LYS A 70 -5.52 -22.72 6.16
CA LYS A 70 -5.70 -23.36 4.85
C LYS A 70 -5.50 -22.38 3.70
N LEU A 71 -5.88 -21.11 3.87
CA LEU A 71 -5.60 -20.07 2.89
C LEU A 71 -4.09 -19.87 2.73
N ILE A 72 -3.36 -19.74 3.84
CA ILE A 72 -1.90 -19.62 3.87
C ILE A 72 -1.23 -20.83 3.20
N LEU A 73 -1.66 -22.05 3.51
CA LEU A 73 -1.13 -23.25 2.85
C LEU A 73 -1.47 -23.29 1.36
N GLY A 74 -2.67 -22.87 0.96
CA GLY A 74 -3.10 -22.83 -0.44
C GLY A 74 -2.31 -21.83 -1.27
N ILE A 75 -2.00 -20.65 -0.72
CA ILE A 75 -1.15 -19.65 -1.37
C ILE A 75 0.28 -20.20 -1.52
N GLY A 76 0.83 -20.84 -0.48
CA GLY A 76 2.17 -21.44 -0.52
C GLY A 76 2.27 -22.59 -1.52
N ALA A 77 1.23 -23.44 -1.60
CA ALA A 77 1.15 -24.52 -2.58
C ALA A 77 1.07 -23.95 -4.01
N GLY A 78 0.23 -22.93 -4.24
CA GLY A 78 0.17 -22.20 -5.52
C GLY A 78 1.52 -21.62 -5.91
N LEU A 79 2.20 -20.95 -4.97
CA LEU A 79 3.51 -20.36 -5.21
C LEU A 79 4.56 -21.44 -5.56
N GLY A 80 4.64 -22.53 -4.80
CA GLY A 80 5.56 -23.64 -5.09
C GLY A 80 5.29 -24.28 -6.45
N SER A 81 4.02 -24.53 -6.79
CA SER A 81 3.64 -25.01 -8.12
C SER A 81 4.05 -24.04 -9.22
N PHE A 82 3.84 -22.73 -9.04
CA PHE A 82 4.26 -21.74 -10.02
C PHE A 82 5.77 -21.66 -10.15
N SER A 83 6.54 -21.63 -9.05
CA SER A 83 8.01 -21.59 -9.10
C SER A 83 8.58 -22.76 -9.89
N LEU A 84 8.02 -23.97 -9.70
CA LEU A 84 8.44 -25.15 -10.46
C LEU A 84 8.12 -25.01 -11.95
N LEU A 85 6.88 -24.68 -12.29
CA LEU A 85 6.47 -24.51 -13.70
C LEU A 85 7.24 -23.38 -14.38
N HIS A 86 7.44 -22.27 -13.67
CA HIS A 86 8.25 -21.15 -14.14
C HIS A 86 9.68 -21.59 -14.45
N ALA A 87 10.32 -22.35 -13.58
CA ALA A 87 11.67 -22.87 -13.81
C ALA A 87 11.74 -23.85 -14.99
N ILE A 88 10.72 -24.69 -15.18
CA ILE A 88 10.61 -25.61 -16.34
C ILE A 88 10.49 -24.80 -17.64
N PHE A 89 9.51 -23.91 -17.76
CA PHE A 89 9.26 -23.17 -19.00
C PHE A 89 10.29 -22.07 -19.28
N SER A 90 10.99 -21.58 -18.24
CA SER A 90 12.10 -20.64 -18.43
C SER A 90 13.41 -21.31 -18.87
N GLY A 91 13.52 -22.63 -18.74
CA GLY A 91 14.76 -23.38 -18.97
C GLY A 91 15.76 -23.28 -17.80
N GLY A 92 15.31 -22.87 -16.62
CA GLY A 92 16.16 -22.63 -15.45
C GLY A 92 16.52 -23.87 -14.63
N LEU A 93 15.94 -25.05 -14.94
CA LEU A 93 16.26 -26.31 -14.28
C LEU A 93 17.37 -27.05 -15.05
N LEU A 94 18.55 -27.12 -14.46
CA LEU A 94 19.67 -27.91 -14.99
C LEU A 94 19.41 -29.43 -14.92
N THR A 95 18.64 -29.88 -13.92
CA THR A 95 18.25 -31.29 -13.72
C THR A 95 16.88 -31.38 -13.02
N LEU A 96 16.23 -32.55 -13.08
CA LEU A 96 15.00 -32.81 -12.31
C LEU A 96 15.23 -32.70 -10.79
N PHE A 97 16.44 -33.02 -10.30
CA PHE A 97 16.79 -32.90 -8.88
C PHE A 97 16.90 -31.45 -8.42
N ALA A 98 17.13 -30.49 -9.33
CA ALA A 98 17.15 -29.06 -9.01
C ALA A 98 15.77 -28.51 -8.59
N ALA A 99 14.69 -29.28 -8.79
CA ALA A 99 13.36 -28.93 -8.29
C ALA A 99 13.29 -28.93 -6.75
N VAL A 100 14.03 -29.82 -6.09
CA VAL A 100 14.04 -29.95 -4.61
C VAL A 100 14.59 -28.69 -3.93
N PRO A 101 15.83 -28.22 -4.23
CA PRO A 101 16.35 -26.99 -3.64
C PRO A 101 15.54 -25.76 -4.03
N LEU A 102 14.97 -25.70 -5.24
CA LEU A 102 14.07 -24.63 -5.64
C LEU A 102 12.83 -24.56 -4.73
N LEU A 103 12.12 -25.67 -4.55
CA LEU A 103 10.93 -25.71 -3.70
C LEU A 103 11.25 -25.45 -2.23
N PHE A 104 12.39 -25.95 -1.75
CA PHE A 104 12.86 -25.66 -0.39
C PHE A 104 13.13 -24.16 -0.19
N ASN A 105 13.82 -23.51 -1.13
CA ASN A 105 14.11 -22.08 -1.08
C ASN A 105 12.83 -21.23 -1.18
N THR A 106 11.91 -21.59 -2.09
CA THR A 106 10.59 -20.94 -2.18
C THR A 106 9.82 -21.07 -0.88
N PHE A 107 9.81 -22.25 -0.27
CA PHE A 107 9.16 -22.50 1.02
C PHE A 107 9.77 -21.67 2.14
N LEU A 108 11.10 -21.59 2.22
CA LEU A 108 11.82 -20.87 3.27
C LEU A 108 11.57 -19.35 3.19
N LEU A 109 11.63 -18.78 1.99
CA LEU A 109 11.31 -17.37 1.75
C LEU A 109 9.84 -17.06 2.05
N TYR A 110 8.93 -17.95 1.64
CA TYR A 110 7.50 -17.80 1.93
C TYR A 110 7.20 -17.85 3.44
N LEU A 111 7.82 -18.79 4.16
CA LEU A 111 7.71 -18.87 5.62
C LEU A 111 8.27 -17.62 6.30
N LEU A 112 9.40 -17.10 5.84
CA LEU A 112 10.00 -15.89 6.38
C LEU A 112 9.07 -14.68 6.19
N ALA A 113 8.48 -14.53 5.00
CA ALA A 113 7.51 -13.49 4.68
C ALA A 113 6.27 -13.53 5.58
N ILE A 114 5.65 -14.71 5.74
CA ILE A 114 4.49 -14.88 6.60
C ILE A 114 4.85 -14.69 8.07
N GLY A 115 5.97 -15.27 8.50
CA GLY A 115 6.47 -15.13 9.86
C GLY A 115 6.64 -13.67 10.23
N PHE A 116 7.24 -12.88 9.32
CA PHE A 116 7.36 -11.44 9.48
C PHE A 116 6.02 -10.72 9.57
N VAL A 117 5.07 -10.98 8.65
CA VAL A 117 3.74 -10.34 8.70
C VAL A 117 3.00 -10.66 9.99
N LEU A 118 2.98 -11.91 10.42
CA LEU A 118 2.29 -12.30 11.66
C LEU A 118 2.99 -11.73 12.92
N ALA A 119 4.31 -11.66 12.91
CA ALA A 119 5.12 -11.05 13.97
C ALA A 119 4.83 -9.55 14.11
N VAL A 120 4.89 -8.79 13.02
CA VAL A 120 4.57 -7.36 12.97
C VAL A 120 3.12 -7.12 13.39
N PHE A 121 2.19 -7.94 12.91
CA PHE A 121 0.79 -7.81 13.29
C PHE A 121 0.58 -8.06 14.80
N SER A 122 1.28 -9.05 15.35
CA SER A 122 1.20 -9.36 16.79
C SER A 122 1.74 -8.21 17.64
N LEU A 123 2.82 -7.55 17.21
CA LEU A 123 3.33 -6.33 17.84
C LEU A 123 2.28 -5.21 17.83
N GLY A 124 1.65 -4.97 16.68
CA GLY A 124 0.59 -3.98 16.56
C GLY A 124 -0.62 -4.28 17.45
N ASN A 125 -1.04 -5.55 17.54
CA ASN A 125 -2.14 -5.98 18.39
C ASN A 125 -1.81 -5.83 19.88
N PHE A 126 -0.59 -6.18 20.29
CA PHE A 126 -0.11 -5.97 21.65
C PHE A 126 -0.21 -4.48 22.05
N ILE A 127 0.30 -3.58 21.20
CA ILE A 127 0.25 -2.12 21.42
C ILE A 127 -1.20 -1.63 21.48
N SER A 128 -2.00 -1.99 20.48
CA SER A 128 -3.40 -1.57 20.37
C SER A 128 -4.24 -1.96 21.61
N ARG A 129 -4.03 -3.18 22.13
CA ARG A 129 -4.66 -3.67 23.36
C ARG A 129 -4.19 -2.91 24.59
N LYS A 130 -2.87 -2.74 24.74
CA LYS A 130 -2.28 -2.04 25.91
C LYS A 130 -2.75 -0.59 26.00
N LEU A 131 -2.85 0.08 24.86
CA LEU A 131 -3.32 1.45 24.75
C LEU A 131 -4.85 1.59 24.67
N LYS A 132 -5.59 0.46 24.64
CA LYS A 132 -7.06 0.43 24.47
C LYS A 132 -7.53 1.33 23.30
N LEU A 133 -6.84 1.24 22.17
CA LEU A 133 -7.07 2.15 21.03
C LEU A 133 -8.45 1.95 20.42
N PHE A 134 -8.90 0.71 20.26
CA PHE A 134 -10.18 0.41 19.62
C PHE A 134 -11.19 -0.14 20.61
N GLN A 135 -12.40 0.43 20.62
CA GLN A 135 -13.54 -0.10 21.38
C GLN A 135 -14.04 -1.43 20.79
N LYS A 136 -14.06 -1.54 19.45
CA LYS A 136 -14.43 -2.75 18.71
C LYS A 136 -13.44 -2.99 17.58
N ILE A 137 -13.02 -4.24 17.42
CA ILE A 137 -12.10 -4.64 16.35
C ILE A 137 -12.93 -5.14 15.17
N ARG A 138 -13.06 -4.33 14.10
CA ARG A 138 -13.61 -4.76 12.80
C ARG A 138 -12.46 -4.92 11.80
N TRP A 139 -12.79 -5.18 10.54
CA TRP A 139 -11.81 -5.27 9.45
C TRP A 139 -10.95 -4.01 9.32
N GLN A 140 -11.53 -2.82 9.49
CA GLN A 140 -10.77 -1.57 9.46
C GLN A 140 -9.72 -1.51 10.58
N GLU A 141 -10.12 -1.79 11.81
CA GLU A 141 -9.21 -1.79 12.96
C GLU A 141 -8.14 -2.89 12.84
N THR A 142 -8.46 -4.04 12.22
CA THR A 142 -7.49 -5.09 11.87
C THR A 142 -6.36 -4.52 10.99
N LEU A 143 -6.67 -3.77 9.93
CA LEU A 143 -5.65 -3.19 9.04
C LEU A 143 -4.82 -2.09 9.74
N LEU A 144 -5.48 -1.21 10.51
CA LEU A 144 -4.78 -0.17 11.29
C LEU A 144 -3.87 -0.77 12.38
N THR A 145 -4.30 -1.88 12.98
CA THR A 145 -3.50 -2.62 13.97
C THR A 145 -2.23 -3.18 13.34
N PHE A 146 -2.31 -3.74 12.13
CA PHE A 146 -1.10 -4.13 11.39
C PHE A 146 -0.18 -2.92 11.14
N GLY A 147 -0.76 -1.80 10.69
CA GLY A 147 -0.01 -0.56 10.44
C GLY A 147 0.76 -0.03 11.66
N LEU A 148 0.15 -0.10 12.85
CA LEU A 148 0.82 0.26 14.11
C LEU A 148 2.03 -0.63 14.41
N GLY A 149 1.90 -1.93 14.16
CA GLY A 149 3.00 -2.87 14.27
C GLY A 149 4.14 -2.52 13.31
N LEU A 150 3.80 -2.21 12.06
CA LEU A 150 4.78 -1.84 11.02
C LEU A 150 5.53 -0.57 11.40
N VAL A 151 4.83 0.50 11.80
CA VAL A 151 5.46 1.74 12.26
C VAL A 151 6.41 1.49 13.42
N THR A 152 5.97 0.72 14.42
CA THR A 152 6.79 0.45 15.61
C THR A 152 8.05 -0.32 15.23
N PHE A 153 7.92 -1.30 14.33
CA PHE A 153 9.05 -2.04 13.80
C PHE A 153 10.04 -1.13 13.05
N LEU A 154 9.54 -0.28 12.14
CA LEU A 154 10.37 0.65 11.36
C LEU A 154 11.11 1.65 12.26
N LEU A 155 10.41 2.21 13.25
CA LEU A 155 11.01 3.08 14.26
C LEU A 155 12.13 2.39 15.04
N LEU A 156 11.90 1.14 15.46
CA LEU A 156 12.91 0.37 16.16
C LEU A 156 14.15 0.18 15.28
N MET A 157 13.98 -0.18 14.01
CA MET A 157 15.09 -0.31 13.07
C MET A 157 15.85 1.01 12.92
N GLN A 158 15.13 2.13 12.78
CA GLN A 158 15.71 3.47 12.70
C GLN A 158 16.54 3.83 13.94
N ILE A 159 16.00 3.57 15.13
CA ILE A 159 16.70 3.83 16.39
C ILE A 159 17.98 2.99 16.47
N LEU A 160 17.91 1.70 16.14
CA LEU A 160 19.06 0.80 16.15
C LEU A 160 20.16 1.23 15.20
N MET A 161 19.81 1.72 14.00
CA MET A 161 20.81 2.30 13.09
C MET A 161 21.41 3.59 13.67
N GLY A 162 20.57 4.48 14.20
CA GLY A 162 21.02 5.76 14.78
C GLY A 162 21.94 5.61 15.99
N ILE A 163 21.75 4.57 16.80
CA ILE A 163 22.63 4.24 17.94
C ILE A 163 23.73 3.21 17.61
N GLN A 164 23.89 2.85 16.33
CA GLN A 164 24.92 1.92 15.86
C GLN A 164 24.87 0.51 16.49
N LEU A 165 23.65 0.02 16.78
CA LEU A 165 23.39 -1.34 17.29
C LEU A 165 22.71 -2.24 16.24
N PHE A 166 22.85 -1.92 14.95
CA PHE A 166 22.19 -2.63 13.85
C PHE A 166 22.90 -3.94 13.42
N TYR A 167 23.32 -4.75 14.40
CA TYR A 167 24.05 -6.00 14.14
C TYR A 167 23.11 -7.16 13.78
N SER A 168 23.61 -8.11 12.99
CA SER A 168 22.88 -9.33 12.62
C SER A 168 22.39 -10.15 13.83
N VAL A 169 23.19 -10.21 14.91
CA VAL A 169 22.78 -10.89 16.15
C VAL A 169 21.61 -10.17 16.81
N VAL A 170 21.67 -8.84 16.93
CA VAL A 170 20.61 -8.01 17.52
C VAL A 170 19.31 -8.15 16.71
N ASN A 171 19.38 -8.03 15.39
CA ASN A 171 18.21 -8.16 14.51
C ASN A 171 17.58 -9.56 14.57
N ARG A 172 18.37 -10.63 14.72
CA ARG A 172 17.84 -11.98 14.95
C ARG A 172 17.19 -12.15 16.32
N VAL A 173 17.77 -11.56 17.37
CA VAL A 173 17.15 -11.54 18.71
C VAL A 173 15.82 -10.81 18.68
N ILE A 174 15.75 -9.66 18.00
CA ILE A 174 14.49 -8.91 17.82
C ILE A 174 13.48 -9.76 17.05
N PHE A 175 13.87 -10.36 15.93
CA PHE A 175 12.95 -11.20 15.14
C PHE A 175 12.45 -12.40 15.94
N GLY A 176 13.34 -13.09 16.65
CA GLY A 176 12.98 -14.17 17.58
C GLY A 176 12.03 -13.70 18.68
N GLY A 177 12.28 -12.54 19.27
CA GLY A 177 11.41 -11.89 20.23
C GLY A 177 10.01 -11.60 19.68
N LEU A 178 9.92 -11.11 18.43
CA LEU A 178 8.63 -10.88 17.77
C LEU A 178 7.88 -12.20 17.46
N LEU A 179 8.58 -13.27 17.10
CA LEU A 179 7.98 -14.59 16.92
C LEU A 179 7.48 -15.18 18.25
N VAL A 180 8.20 -14.93 19.35
CA VAL A 180 7.76 -15.29 20.70
C VAL A 180 6.52 -14.47 21.11
N LEU A 181 6.52 -13.16 20.84
CA LEU A 181 5.36 -12.30 21.06
C LEU A 181 4.14 -12.79 20.26
N MET A 182 4.33 -13.19 19.01
CA MET A 182 3.28 -13.80 18.19
C MET A 182 2.67 -15.04 18.85
N ARG A 183 3.49 -15.89 19.49
CA ARG A 183 2.99 -17.05 20.24
C ARG A 183 2.14 -16.63 21.43
N PHE A 184 2.55 -15.61 22.19
CA PHE A 184 1.80 -15.11 23.35
C PHE A 184 0.49 -14.40 22.95
N GLU A 185 0.51 -13.62 21.88
CA GLU A 185 -0.65 -12.89 21.38
C GLU A 185 -1.60 -13.76 20.53
N ARG A 186 -1.28 -15.03 20.26
CA ARG A 186 -2.07 -15.94 19.40
C ARG A 186 -3.57 -15.96 19.74
N LYS A 187 -3.94 -16.00 21.03
CA LYS A 187 -5.35 -16.01 21.46
C LYS A 187 -6.03 -14.67 21.16
N ALA A 188 -5.33 -13.56 21.39
CA ALA A 188 -5.84 -12.22 21.15
C ALA A 188 -5.99 -11.93 19.64
N MET A 189 -5.10 -12.49 18.83
CA MET A 189 -5.12 -12.37 17.37
C MET A 189 -6.32 -13.05 16.70
N LYS A 190 -7.06 -13.91 17.42
CA LYS A 190 -8.18 -14.67 16.85
C LYS A 190 -9.30 -13.78 16.30
N VAL A 191 -9.56 -12.63 16.95
CA VAL A 191 -10.57 -11.66 16.47
C VAL A 191 -10.19 -11.09 15.10
N HIS A 192 -8.90 -10.86 14.86
CA HIS A 192 -8.40 -10.40 13.56
C HIS A 192 -8.53 -11.47 12.47
N GLU A 193 -8.25 -12.73 12.81
CA GLU A 193 -8.48 -13.88 11.92
C GLU A 193 -9.96 -14.01 11.56
N GLU A 194 -10.86 -13.92 12.53
CA GLU A 194 -12.32 -13.99 12.32
C GLU A 194 -12.82 -12.86 11.41
N ASN A 195 -12.31 -11.63 11.58
CA ASN A 195 -12.63 -10.50 10.71
C ASN A 195 -12.19 -10.72 9.26
N LEU A 196 -10.98 -11.25 9.03
CA LEU A 196 -10.49 -11.59 7.70
C LEU A 196 -11.37 -12.67 7.04
N ILE A 197 -11.65 -13.74 7.77
CA ILE A 197 -12.49 -14.85 7.29
C ILE A 197 -13.90 -14.34 6.98
N SER A 198 -14.50 -13.56 7.87
CA SER A 198 -15.83 -12.97 7.66
C SER A 198 -15.88 -12.07 6.43
N CYS A 199 -14.80 -11.34 6.13
CA CYS A 199 -14.69 -10.51 4.92
C CYS A 199 -14.68 -11.39 3.67
N LEU A 200 -13.87 -12.46 3.66
CA LEU A 200 -13.80 -13.39 2.53
C LEU A 200 -15.11 -14.18 2.33
N GLU A 201 -15.78 -14.57 3.41
CA GLU A 201 -17.08 -15.26 3.35
C GLU A 201 -18.17 -14.33 2.82
N SER A 202 -18.17 -13.07 3.23
CA SER A 202 -19.07 -12.03 2.71
C SER A 202 -18.84 -11.80 1.22
N TRP A 203 -17.57 -11.66 0.82
CA TRP A 203 -17.18 -11.56 -0.59
C TRP A 203 -17.65 -12.77 -1.40
N LYS A 204 -17.41 -13.98 -0.90
CA LYS A 204 -17.81 -15.24 -1.54
C LYS A 204 -19.33 -15.34 -1.73
N SER A 205 -20.12 -14.93 -0.74
CA SER A 205 -21.57 -14.90 -0.84
C SER A 205 -22.04 -13.90 -1.90
N ALA A 206 -21.50 -12.68 -1.87
CA ALA A 206 -21.81 -11.65 -2.85
C ALA A 206 -21.42 -12.07 -4.28
N ASN A 207 -20.27 -12.76 -4.42
CA ASN A 207 -19.78 -13.20 -5.71
C ASN A 207 -20.65 -14.31 -6.32
N LYS A 208 -21.17 -15.23 -5.51
CA LYS A 208 -22.10 -16.28 -5.97
C LYS A 208 -23.46 -15.74 -6.38
N ALA A 209 -23.94 -14.68 -5.71
CA ALA A 209 -25.20 -14.04 -6.04
C ALA A 209 -25.13 -13.17 -7.31
N SER A 210 -23.93 -12.76 -7.72
CA SER A 210 -23.71 -11.88 -8.86
C SER A 210 -23.67 -12.63 -10.19
N LYS A 211 -24.47 -12.19 -11.16
CA LYS A 211 -24.39 -12.66 -12.56
C LYS A 211 -23.03 -12.40 -13.21
N ILE A 212 -22.27 -11.45 -12.68
CA ILE A 212 -20.96 -11.03 -13.17
C ILE A 212 -19.84 -11.44 -12.19
N GLY A 213 -20.13 -12.34 -11.25
CA GLY A 213 -19.16 -12.78 -10.23
C GLY A 213 -17.92 -13.50 -10.79
N TRP A 214 -17.98 -13.95 -12.05
CA TRP A 214 -16.82 -14.52 -12.74
C TRP A 214 -15.70 -13.49 -12.94
N ILE A 215 -16.02 -12.20 -13.13
CA ILE A 215 -15.01 -11.12 -13.26
C ILE A 215 -14.17 -11.04 -11.99
N SER A 216 -14.80 -11.10 -10.80
CA SER A 216 -14.06 -11.08 -9.53
C SER A 216 -13.12 -12.27 -9.38
N VAL A 217 -13.51 -13.44 -9.93
CA VAL A 217 -12.64 -14.64 -9.93
C VAL A 217 -11.46 -14.44 -10.88
N VAL A 218 -11.68 -13.84 -12.05
CA VAL A 218 -10.60 -13.48 -12.99
C VAL A 218 -9.64 -12.47 -12.37
N LEU A 219 -10.16 -11.46 -11.66
CA LEU A 219 -9.32 -10.48 -10.95
C LEU A 219 -8.48 -11.13 -9.84
N LEU A 220 -9.03 -12.09 -9.09
CA LEU A 220 -8.25 -12.86 -8.11
C LEU A 220 -7.18 -13.71 -8.80
N LEU A 221 -7.47 -14.28 -9.96
CA LEU A 221 -6.52 -15.07 -10.75
C LEU A 221 -5.35 -14.18 -11.19
N ILE A 222 -5.63 -13.00 -11.73
CA ILE A 222 -4.60 -12.02 -12.09
C ILE A 222 -3.81 -11.58 -10.86
N SER A 223 -4.47 -11.35 -9.71
CA SER A 223 -3.81 -10.91 -8.48
C SER A 223 -2.83 -11.96 -7.93
N PHE A 224 -3.24 -13.24 -7.88
CA PHE A 224 -2.34 -14.32 -7.48
C PHE A 224 -1.24 -14.56 -8.52
N GLY A 225 -1.56 -14.50 -9.81
CA GLY A 225 -0.57 -14.59 -10.88
C GLY A 225 0.50 -13.50 -10.76
N TYR A 226 0.08 -12.25 -10.57
CA TYR A 226 0.97 -11.12 -10.34
C TYR A 226 1.88 -11.35 -9.12
N TYR A 227 1.33 -11.79 -7.99
CA TYR A 227 2.13 -12.15 -6.81
C TYR A 227 3.18 -13.23 -7.12
N PHE A 228 2.77 -14.31 -7.80
CA PHE A 228 3.67 -15.42 -8.12
C PHE A 228 4.78 -15.01 -9.10
N PHE A 229 4.45 -14.23 -10.13
CA PHE A 229 5.43 -13.65 -11.04
C PHE A 229 6.42 -12.76 -10.31
N ASN A 230 5.93 -11.85 -9.47
CA ASN A 230 6.77 -10.93 -8.72
C ASN A 230 7.73 -11.68 -7.77
N PHE A 231 7.24 -12.73 -7.09
CA PHE A 231 8.08 -13.59 -6.25
C PHE A 231 9.18 -14.29 -7.05
N SER A 232 8.84 -14.92 -8.18
CA SER A 232 9.82 -15.63 -9.03
C SER A 232 10.83 -14.70 -9.70
N HIS A 233 10.41 -13.49 -10.12
CA HIS A 233 11.30 -12.50 -10.71
C HIS A 233 12.20 -11.81 -9.67
N SER A 234 11.78 -11.82 -8.40
CA SER A 234 12.60 -11.36 -7.27
C SER A 234 13.63 -12.41 -6.82
N TYR A 235 13.55 -13.64 -7.34
CA TYR A 235 14.50 -14.71 -7.08
C TYR A 235 15.69 -14.63 -8.07
N ILE A 236 16.58 -13.65 -7.86
CA ILE A 236 17.74 -13.42 -8.72
C ILE A 236 19.02 -13.90 -8.02
N PRO A 237 19.76 -14.88 -8.59
CA PRO A 237 21.14 -15.20 -8.20
C PRO A 237 22.11 -14.17 -8.83
N TYR A 238 22.88 -13.43 -8.03
CA TYR A 238 23.56 -12.24 -8.53
C TYR A 238 24.92 -12.51 -9.21
N SER A 239 24.95 -12.34 -10.53
CA SER A 239 26.04 -11.65 -11.26
C SER A 239 25.56 -10.79 -12.46
N THR A 240 24.26 -10.78 -12.82
CA THR A 240 23.76 -10.15 -14.06
C THR A 240 22.66 -9.09 -13.90
N ALA A 241 22.18 -8.77 -12.69
CA ALA A 241 21.15 -7.73 -12.54
C ALA A 241 21.76 -6.33 -12.44
N TRP A 242 22.19 -5.80 -13.58
CA TRP A 242 22.74 -4.45 -13.73
C TRP A 242 21.79 -3.36 -13.18
N ASP A 243 20.46 -3.59 -13.24
CA ASP A 243 19.42 -2.72 -12.67
C ASP A 243 19.21 -2.84 -11.14
N ALA A 244 19.72 -3.89 -10.50
CA ALA A 244 19.67 -4.02 -9.03
C ALA A 244 20.90 -3.40 -8.34
N ASN A 245 21.82 -2.80 -9.10
CA ASN A 245 22.83 -1.84 -8.63
C ASN A 245 22.29 -0.40 -8.50
N HIS A 246 20.98 -0.18 -8.63
CA HIS A 246 20.38 1.09 -8.28
C HIS A 246 20.65 1.43 -6.81
N GLU A 247 20.86 2.73 -6.55
CA GLU A 247 21.13 3.37 -5.25
C GLU A 247 20.29 2.79 -4.08
N TYR A 248 19.09 2.31 -4.38
CA TYR A 248 18.15 1.82 -3.38
C TYR A 248 18.48 0.52 -2.66
N MET A 249 19.17 -0.44 -3.26
CA MET A 249 19.61 -1.65 -2.53
C MET A 249 21.00 -1.49 -1.95
N TYR A 250 21.80 -0.63 -2.57
CA TYR A 250 23.18 -0.39 -2.15
C TYR A 250 23.24 0.20 -0.74
N VAL A 251 22.51 1.29 -0.48
CA VAL A 251 22.55 1.94 0.84
C VAL A 251 22.08 1.00 1.96
N PRO A 252 20.93 0.30 1.85
CA PRO A 252 20.52 -0.67 2.87
C PRO A 252 21.50 -1.83 3.08
N LYS A 253 22.16 -2.30 2.02
CA LYS A 253 23.18 -3.35 2.11
C LYS A 253 24.40 -2.86 2.89
N VAL A 254 24.90 -1.66 2.57
CA VAL A 254 26.03 -1.03 3.28
C VAL A 254 25.69 -0.84 4.77
N ILE A 255 24.48 -0.35 5.09
CA ILE A 255 24.00 -0.22 6.47
C ILE A 255 24.04 -1.56 7.20
N ALA A 256 23.53 -2.62 6.57
CA ALA A 256 23.47 -3.95 7.16
C ALA A 256 24.86 -4.58 7.37
N GLU A 257 25.81 -4.32 6.47
CA GLU A 257 27.18 -4.84 6.53
C GLU A 257 28.05 -4.09 7.56
N ASN A 258 27.74 -2.81 7.82
CA ASN A 258 28.52 -1.94 8.71
C ASN A 258 27.80 -1.59 10.03
N ALA A 259 26.88 -2.45 10.48
CA ALA A 259 26.16 -2.31 11.76
C ALA A 259 25.41 -0.96 11.95
N GLY A 260 24.95 -0.36 10.86
CA GLY A 260 24.27 0.94 10.88
C GLY A 260 25.18 2.14 10.58
N ILE A 261 26.50 1.93 10.46
CA ILE A 261 27.45 3.00 10.18
C ILE A 261 27.65 3.17 8.67
N LEU A 262 27.36 4.36 8.16
CA LEU A 262 27.69 4.74 6.79
C LEU A 262 29.13 5.27 6.77
N TRP A 263 30.12 4.43 6.44
CA TRP A 263 31.51 4.89 6.21
C TRP A 263 31.69 5.28 4.74
N GLY A 264 32.03 6.55 4.46
CA GLY A 264 32.38 7.01 3.11
C GLY A 264 31.99 8.46 2.82
N ASN A 265 32.62 9.06 1.81
CA ASN A 265 32.33 10.41 1.32
C ASN A 265 31.09 10.36 0.41
N ILE A 266 29.88 10.20 0.98
CA ILE A 266 28.61 10.09 0.23
C ILE A 266 28.00 11.48 -0.12
N GLY A 267 28.82 12.54 -0.15
CA GLY A 267 28.35 13.89 -0.48
C GLY A 267 27.17 14.35 0.41
N PRO A 268 26.21 15.14 -0.09
CA PRO A 268 25.03 15.59 0.66
C PRO A 268 24.13 14.46 1.21
N ALA A 269 24.42 13.19 0.89
CA ALA A 269 23.73 12.01 1.43
C ALA A 269 24.16 11.62 2.85
N ASN A 270 24.81 12.53 3.58
CA ASN A 270 24.77 12.60 5.06
C ASN A 270 23.34 12.87 5.61
N GLY A 271 22.33 12.89 4.73
CA GLY A 271 20.93 13.03 5.08
C GLY A 271 20.41 11.89 5.95
N VAL A 272 19.45 12.23 6.81
CA VAL A 272 18.69 11.34 7.68
C VAL A 272 18.39 10.01 6.97
N GLN A 273 18.85 8.89 7.55
CA GLN A 273 18.50 7.56 7.04
C GLN A 273 16.98 7.42 6.98
N TYR A 274 16.45 7.07 5.81
CA TYR A 274 15.01 6.96 5.61
C TYR A 274 14.47 5.67 6.22
N LEU A 275 13.23 5.68 6.74
CA LEU A 275 12.63 4.49 7.39
C LEU A 275 12.61 3.23 6.51
N TRP A 276 12.43 3.39 5.19
CA TRP A 276 12.43 2.25 4.26
C TRP A 276 13.82 1.60 4.14
N GLN A 277 14.90 2.35 4.37
CA GLN A 277 16.25 1.78 4.38
C GLN A 277 16.40 0.81 5.54
N GLY A 278 15.86 1.15 6.72
CA GLY A 278 15.86 0.25 7.89
C GLY A 278 15.09 -1.06 7.63
N TYR A 279 13.97 -0.99 6.91
CA TYR A 279 13.19 -2.17 6.51
C TYR A 279 14.02 -3.14 5.65
N ILE A 280 14.67 -2.66 4.60
CA ILE A 280 15.45 -3.51 3.69
C ILE A 280 16.74 -3.99 4.37
N SER A 281 17.43 -3.10 5.11
CA SER A 281 18.66 -3.42 5.86
C SER A 281 18.43 -4.54 6.86
N PHE A 282 17.24 -4.57 7.49
CA PHE A 282 16.88 -5.62 8.43
C PHE A 282 16.96 -7.00 7.79
N PHE A 283 16.45 -7.21 6.58
CA PHE A 283 16.48 -8.52 5.93
C PHE A 283 17.89 -8.92 5.48
N PHE A 284 18.70 -7.97 5.01
CA PHE A 284 20.11 -8.20 4.75
C PHE A 284 20.84 -8.68 6.03
N SER A 285 20.64 -7.95 7.13
CA SER A 285 21.26 -8.23 8.42
C SER A 285 20.77 -9.54 9.04
N LEU A 286 19.47 -9.82 8.95
CA LEU A 286 18.83 -11.04 9.45
C LEU A 286 19.39 -12.29 8.75
N TRP A 287 19.61 -12.21 7.43
CA TRP A 287 20.03 -13.35 6.61
C TRP A 287 21.54 -13.52 6.44
N ALA A 288 22.35 -12.49 6.74
CA ALA A 288 23.79 -12.49 6.48
C ALA A 288 24.55 -13.78 6.91
N PRO A 289 24.37 -14.32 8.13
CA PRO A 289 25.09 -15.53 8.54
C PRO A 289 24.42 -16.82 8.04
N LEU A 290 23.19 -16.75 7.54
CA LEU A 290 22.40 -17.90 7.09
C LEU A 290 22.63 -18.23 5.61
N GLY A 291 23.16 -17.27 4.83
CA GLY A 291 23.42 -17.46 3.40
C GLY A 291 24.32 -18.67 3.09
N ASN A 292 25.36 -18.88 3.89
CA ASN A 292 26.28 -20.00 3.73
C ASN A 292 25.64 -21.37 4.09
N PHE A 293 24.63 -21.38 4.96
CA PHE A 293 23.96 -22.61 5.39
C PHE A 293 22.85 -23.05 4.43
N PHE A 294 22.04 -22.10 3.95
CA PHE A 294 20.88 -22.38 3.11
C PHE A 294 21.14 -22.18 1.62
N ASN A 295 22.33 -21.71 1.23
CA ASN A 295 22.68 -21.40 -0.16
C ASN A 295 21.68 -20.43 -0.84
N ILE A 296 21.16 -19.47 -0.06
CA ILE A 296 20.31 -18.36 -0.54
C ILE A 296 21.07 -17.08 -0.23
N ALA A 297 21.36 -16.28 -1.25
CA ALA A 297 22.01 -14.99 -1.06
C ALA A 297 21.13 -14.04 -0.22
N LYS A 298 21.74 -13.28 0.68
CA LYS A 298 21.06 -12.25 1.47
C LYS A 298 20.34 -11.22 0.59
N ASP A 299 20.89 -10.94 -0.58
CA ASP A 299 20.32 -10.08 -1.62
C ASP A 299 18.99 -10.64 -2.13
N THR A 300 18.92 -11.94 -2.44
CA THR A 300 17.68 -12.61 -2.84
C THR A 300 16.60 -12.49 -1.76
N VAL A 301 16.98 -12.63 -0.48
CA VAL A 301 16.04 -12.50 0.65
C VAL A 301 15.52 -11.07 0.78
N ALA A 302 16.42 -10.07 0.75
CA ALA A 302 16.03 -8.67 0.86
C ALA A 302 15.15 -8.21 -0.32
N ILE A 303 15.49 -8.59 -1.56
CA ILE A 303 14.70 -8.26 -2.75
C ILE A 303 13.30 -8.90 -2.65
N ASN A 304 13.24 -10.20 -2.32
CA ASN A 304 11.97 -10.92 -2.28
C ASN A 304 11.03 -10.41 -1.17
N LEU A 305 11.56 -10.13 0.02
CA LEU A 305 10.76 -9.59 1.14
C LEU A 305 10.40 -8.12 0.95
N ASN A 306 11.21 -7.37 0.19
CA ASN A 306 10.81 -6.06 -0.27
C ASN A 306 9.67 -6.14 -1.27
N ALA A 307 9.74 -7.01 -2.28
CA ALA A 307 8.66 -7.24 -3.23
C ALA A 307 7.35 -7.68 -2.54
N PHE A 308 7.44 -8.49 -1.49
CA PHE A 308 6.28 -8.91 -0.70
C PHE A 308 5.54 -7.73 -0.03
N SER A 309 6.24 -6.64 0.32
CA SER A 309 5.59 -5.44 0.88
C SER A 309 4.61 -4.78 -0.10
N GLY A 310 4.81 -4.94 -1.42
CA GLY A 310 3.87 -4.50 -2.45
C GLY A 310 2.50 -5.19 -2.38
N VAL A 311 2.44 -6.44 -1.90
CA VAL A 311 1.16 -7.13 -1.69
C VAL A 311 0.37 -6.47 -0.56
N LEU A 312 1.06 -6.02 0.51
CA LEU A 312 0.42 -5.34 1.64
C LEU A 312 -0.14 -3.97 1.21
N VAL A 313 0.63 -3.22 0.43
CA VAL A 313 0.20 -1.97 -0.21
C VAL A 313 -1.11 -2.17 -0.97
N LEU A 314 -1.21 -3.19 -1.83
CA LEU A 314 -2.42 -3.47 -2.61
C LEU A 314 -3.63 -3.75 -1.71
N ILE A 315 -3.43 -4.53 -0.63
CA ILE A 315 -4.49 -4.81 0.34
C ILE A 315 -4.97 -3.52 1.04
N PHE A 316 -4.05 -2.66 1.47
CA PHE A 316 -4.41 -1.38 2.08
C PHE A 316 -5.08 -0.45 1.07
N GLY A 317 -4.60 -0.42 -0.18
CA GLY A 317 -5.15 0.39 -1.26
C GLY A 317 -6.60 0.04 -1.56
N LEU A 318 -6.92 -1.26 -1.61
CA LEU A 318 -8.30 -1.75 -1.70
C LEU A 318 -9.15 -1.31 -0.49
N GLY A 319 -8.56 -1.28 0.70
CA GLY A 319 -9.19 -0.74 1.90
C GLY A 319 -9.54 0.75 1.76
N VAL A 320 -8.59 1.57 1.30
CA VAL A 320 -8.80 3.00 1.04
C VAL A 320 -9.88 3.20 -0.01
N LEU A 321 -9.81 2.49 -1.13
CA LEU A 321 -10.82 2.57 -2.19
C LEU A 321 -12.22 2.25 -1.68
N LYS A 322 -12.36 1.19 -0.86
CA LYS A 322 -13.64 0.85 -0.24
C LYS A 322 -14.17 1.99 0.62
N GLU A 323 -13.36 2.52 1.54
CA GLU A 323 -13.80 3.60 2.43
C GLU A 323 -14.07 4.90 1.65
N ALA A 324 -13.27 5.20 0.64
CA ALA A 324 -13.51 6.31 -0.27
C ALA A 324 -14.83 6.16 -1.02
N LEU A 325 -15.12 4.98 -1.60
CA LEU A 325 -16.41 4.71 -2.23
C LEU A 325 -17.59 4.81 -1.25
N LEU A 326 -17.39 4.51 0.03
CA LEU A 326 -18.44 4.67 1.06
C LEU A 326 -18.67 6.15 1.41
N VAL A 327 -17.61 6.93 1.53
CA VAL A 327 -17.66 8.39 1.77
C VAL A 327 -18.31 9.09 0.57
N PHE A 328 -17.83 8.79 -0.63
CA PHE A 328 -18.28 9.41 -1.87
C PHE A 328 -19.43 8.68 -2.56
N GLY A 329 -20.05 7.69 -1.93
CA GLY A 329 -21.13 6.87 -2.51
C GLY A 329 -22.52 7.22 -1.99
N ARG A 330 -22.60 8.04 -0.94
CA ARG A 330 -23.89 8.41 -0.35
C ARG A 330 -24.64 9.36 -1.26
N LYS A 331 -25.91 9.05 -1.50
CA LYS A 331 -26.86 9.96 -2.12
C LYS A 331 -27.45 10.80 -1.01
N GLU A 332 -27.11 12.07 -0.95
CA GLU A 332 -27.95 13.01 -0.19
C GLU A 332 -29.23 13.27 -0.98
N SER A 333 -30.34 13.25 -0.26
CA SER A 333 -31.70 13.39 -0.79
C SER A 333 -32.16 14.84 -0.91
N SER A 334 -31.33 15.83 -0.59
CA SER A 334 -31.71 17.23 -0.66
C SER A 334 -30.49 18.12 -0.83
N GLU A 335 -30.63 19.09 -1.74
CA GLU A 335 -29.74 20.22 -2.06
C GLU A 335 -28.67 20.04 -3.15
N GLU A 336 -28.78 20.88 -4.19
CA GLU A 336 -27.84 21.00 -5.32
C GLU A 336 -26.49 21.60 -4.92
N THR A 337 -26.40 22.22 -3.74
CA THR A 337 -25.21 22.93 -3.21
C THR A 337 -24.13 21.99 -2.66
N ASP A 338 -24.46 20.76 -2.24
CA ASP A 338 -23.48 19.78 -1.75
C ASP A 338 -22.85 18.91 -2.87
N GLN A 339 -23.38 19.01 -4.11
CA GLN A 339 -22.85 18.25 -5.25
C GLN A 339 -21.47 18.72 -5.68
N THR A 340 -21.13 20.00 -5.55
CA THR A 340 -19.85 20.54 -6.06
C THR A 340 -18.66 20.13 -5.19
N SER A 341 -18.77 20.21 -3.86
CA SER A 341 -17.75 19.71 -2.93
C SER A 341 -17.53 18.21 -3.07
N PHE A 342 -18.63 17.49 -3.29
CA PHE A 342 -18.62 16.06 -3.55
C PHE A 342 -17.98 15.70 -4.91
N LEU A 343 -18.24 16.46 -5.96
CA LEU A 343 -17.64 16.30 -7.28
C LEU A 343 -16.16 16.71 -7.30
N VAL A 344 -15.78 17.75 -6.57
CA VAL A 344 -14.38 18.17 -6.41
C VAL A 344 -13.61 17.19 -5.53
N GLY A 345 -14.20 16.66 -4.45
CA GLY A 345 -13.60 15.58 -3.66
C GLY A 345 -13.42 14.29 -4.46
N ARG A 346 -14.38 13.94 -5.31
CA ARG A 346 -14.23 12.86 -6.31
C ARG A 346 -13.16 13.19 -7.34
N GLY A 347 -13.09 14.42 -7.83
CA GLY A 347 -12.08 14.89 -8.78
C GLY A 347 -10.67 14.85 -8.19
N LEU A 348 -10.48 15.24 -6.93
CA LEU A 348 -9.22 15.15 -6.19
C LEU A 348 -8.82 13.71 -5.91
N LEU A 349 -9.77 12.84 -5.54
CA LEU A 349 -9.51 11.41 -5.39
C LEU A 349 -9.11 10.78 -6.73
N LEU A 350 -9.81 11.11 -7.81
CA LEU A 350 -9.48 10.63 -9.16
C LEU A 350 -8.13 11.17 -9.62
N MET A 351 -7.87 12.47 -9.46
CA MET A 351 -6.57 13.08 -9.75
C MET A 351 -5.45 12.49 -8.92
N TRP A 352 -5.71 12.15 -7.66
CA TRP A 352 -4.75 11.45 -6.81
C TRP A 352 -4.50 10.03 -7.31
N LEU A 353 -5.56 9.24 -7.59
CA LEU A 353 -5.46 7.90 -8.18
C LEU A 353 -4.78 7.90 -9.56
N THR A 354 -4.86 8.99 -10.32
CA THR A 354 -4.20 9.16 -11.63
C THR A 354 -2.88 9.93 -11.57
N SER A 355 -2.48 10.45 -10.40
CA SER A 355 -1.19 11.12 -10.21
C SER A 355 -0.06 10.09 -10.28
N GLY A 356 1.19 10.51 -10.47
CA GLY A 356 2.34 9.59 -10.37
C GLY A 356 2.36 8.78 -9.05
N MET A 357 1.73 9.28 -7.98
CA MET A 357 1.60 8.61 -6.68
C MET A 357 0.41 7.65 -6.58
N GLY A 358 -0.70 7.93 -7.27
CA GLY A 358 -1.80 6.96 -7.44
C GLY A 358 -1.54 5.92 -8.54
N ALA A 359 -0.71 6.27 -9.52
CA ALA A 359 -0.12 5.32 -10.43
C ALA A 359 0.73 4.30 -9.65
N PHE A 360 1.39 4.65 -8.53
CA PHE A 360 2.06 3.65 -7.67
C PHE A 360 1.11 2.66 -6.97
N LEU A 361 -0.19 2.97 -6.84
CA LEU A 361 -1.20 1.99 -6.39
C LEU A 361 -1.54 0.96 -7.47
N VAL A 362 -1.26 1.26 -8.75
CA VAL A 362 -1.68 0.48 -9.94
C VAL A 362 -0.49 -0.11 -10.71
N PHE A 363 0.65 0.60 -10.71
CA PHE A 363 1.90 0.30 -11.39
C PHE A 363 3.01 0.16 -10.36
N VAL A 364 3.29 -1.10 -10.07
CA VAL A 364 4.27 -1.54 -9.09
C VAL A 364 5.64 -1.62 -9.77
N ASP A 365 6.23 -0.46 -10.08
CA ASP A 365 7.52 -0.42 -10.80
C ASP A 365 8.68 0.07 -9.93
N ASN A 366 8.43 0.91 -8.91
CA ASN A 366 9.52 1.38 -8.05
C ASN A 366 9.64 0.59 -6.74
N LYS A 367 10.59 -0.34 -6.71
CA LYS A 367 10.89 -1.25 -5.59
C LYS A 367 11.21 -0.51 -4.27
N THR A 368 11.56 0.77 -4.29
CA THR A 368 11.84 1.61 -3.11
C THR A 368 10.62 2.09 -2.35
N ASP A 369 9.51 2.28 -3.05
CA ASP A 369 8.40 3.10 -2.55
C ASP A 369 7.40 2.31 -1.72
N MET A 370 7.52 0.98 -1.63
CA MET A 370 6.47 0.15 -1.05
C MET A 370 6.28 0.33 0.46
N GLY A 371 7.35 0.54 1.23
CA GLY A 371 7.26 0.84 2.68
C GLY A 371 6.66 2.21 2.97
N VAL A 372 7.03 3.22 2.17
CA VAL A 372 6.50 4.59 2.20
C VAL A 372 5.02 4.59 1.83
N LEU A 373 4.69 3.93 0.72
CA LEU A 373 3.36 3.82 0.15
C LEU A 373 2.43 3.07 1.10
N ALA A 374 2.90 2.03 1.79
CA ALA A 374 2.11 1.36 2.83
C ALA A 374 1.71 2.34 3.95
N LEU A 375 2.62 3.19 4.41
CA LEU A 375 2.34 4.20 5.44
C LEU A 375 1.40 5.29 4.94
N THR A 376 1.62 5.84 3.74
CA THR A 376 0.71 6.82 3.12
C THR A 376 -0.69 6.25 2.94
N ILE A 377 -0.82 5.01 2.45
CA ILE A 377 -2.13 4.37 2.25
C ILE A 377 -2.80 4.09 3.59
N LEU A 378 -2.07 3.64 4.61
CA LEU A 378 -2.62 3.47 5.96
C LEU A 378 -3.06 4.81 6.56
N ALA A 379 -2.32 5.89 6.29
CA ALA A 379 -2.68 7.24 6.71
C ALA A 379 -4.00 7.68 6.08
N LEU A 380 -4.12 7.54 4.76
CA LEU A 380 -5.35 7.81 4.03
C LEU A 380 -6.50 6.91 4.50
N PHE A 381 -6.22 5.63 4.76
CA PHE A 381 -7.22 4.69 5.27
C PHE A 381 -7.80 5.14 6.61
N GLY A 382 -6.95 5.49 7.58
CA GLY A 382 -7.38 6.07 8.86
C GLY A 382 -8.18 7.36 8.67
N GLY A 383 -7.73 8.22 7.77
CA GLY A 383 -8.39 9.47 7.43
C GLY A 383 -9.78 9.31 6.81
N MET A 384 -9.93 8.36 5.88
CA MET A 384 -11.21 8.04 5.24
C MET A 384 -12.18 7.36 6.23
N ILE A 385 -11.68 6.55 7.17
CA ILE A 385 -12.49 6.01 8.26
C ILE A 385 -13.02 7.12 9.16
N PHE A 386 -12.18 8.11 9.47
CA PHE A 386 -12.60 9.29 10.23
C PHE A 386 -13.72 10.03 9.50
N LEU A 387 -13.54 10.36 8.22
CA LEU A 387 -14.55 11.04 7.40
C LEU A 387 -15.86 10.24 7.30
N ASN A 388 -15.76 8.93 7.11
CA ASN A 388 -16.94 8.06 7.04
C ASN A 388 -17.73 8.05 8.36
N HIS A 389 -17.05 7.96 9.50
CA HIS A 389 -17.72 8.05 10.82
C HIS A 389 -18.34 9.42 11.03
N PHE A 390 -17.60 10.49 10.71
CA PHE A 390 -18.08 11.86 10.82
C PHE A 390 -19.39 12.04 10.04
N GLN A 391 -19.44 11.57 8.79
CA GLN A 391 -20.64 11.63 7.95
C GLN A 391 -21.79 10.72 8.42
N LYS A 392 -21.57 9.63 9.18
CA LYS A 392 -22.67 8.68 9.56
C LYS A 392 -23.54 9.18 10.70
N LYS A 393 -23.02 10.01 11.58
CA LYS A 393 -23.66 10.21 12.89
C LYS A 393 -24.12 11.64 13.16
N GLY A 394 -23.82 12.61 12.28
CA GLY A 394 -23.86 14.00 12.70
C GLY A 394 -22.93 14.21 13.90
N VAL A 395 -22.79 15.45 14.37
CA VAL A 395 -21.76 15.78 15.37
C VAL A 395 -22.02 15.16 16.76
N ASP A 396 -23.17 14.51 16.96
CA ASP A 396 -23.53 13.91 18.24
C ASP A 396 -23.36 12.37 18.27
N THR A 397 -22.47 11.94 19.17
CA THR A 397 -22.15 10.58 19.66
C THR A 397 -20.87 9.90 19.15
N ASP A 398 -19.86 9.96 20.04
CA ASP A 398 -18.58 9.24 20.12
C ASP A 398 -17.32 9.88 19.46
N SER A 399 -17.22 11.21 19.57
CA SER A 399 -16.09 12.05 19.10
C SER A 399 -14.70 11.51 19.43
N LYS A 400 -14.53 10.85 20.59
CA LYS A 400 -13.24 10.31 21.05
C LYS A 400 -12.72 9.17 20.18
N GLN A 401 -13.58 8.29 19.65
CA GLN A 401 -13.11 7.18 18.82
C GLN A 401 -12.82 7.63 17.39
N SER A 402 -13.62 8.54 16.85
CA SER A 402 -13.37 9.18 15.55
C SER A 402 -12.03 9.92 15.54
N LEU A 403 -11.74 10.69 16.59
CA LEU A 403 -10.48 11.42 16.74
C LEU A 403 -9.26 10.49 16.74
N LYS A 404 -9.36 9.28 17.31
CA LYS A 404 -8.26 8.31 17.26
C LYS A 404 -7.89 7.91 15.83
N TYR A 405 -8.86 7.78 14.91
CA TYR A 405 -8.56 7.47 13.51
C TYR A 405 -7.84 8.62 12.81
N LEU A 406 -8.19 9.88 13.14
CA LEU A 406 -7.49 11.06 12.64
C LEU A 406 -6.06 11.15 13.20
N ILE A 407 -5.88 10.87 14.50
CA ILE A 407 -4.55 10.81 15.12
C ILE A 407 -3.70 9.71 14.49
N LEU A 408 -4.26 8.52 14.25
CA LEU A 408 -3.56 7.44 13.56
C LEU A 408 -3.21 7.82 12.12
N SER A 409 -4.11 8.53 11.42
CA SER A 409 -3.84 9.08 10.09
C SER A 409 -2.65 10.04 10.12
N ALA A 410 -2.64 11.01 11.03
CA ALA A 410 -1.53 11.95 11.21
C ALA A 410 -0.22 11.25 11.58
N LEU A 411 -0.27 10.25 12.46
CA LEU A 411 0.87 9.42 12.85
C LEU A 411 1.48 8.72 11.63
N PHE A 412 0.66 8.04 10.84
CA PHE A 412 1.11 7.34 9.63
C PHE A 412 1.65 8.30 8.57
N PHE A 413 1.04 9.48 8.41
CA PHE A 413 1.57 10.53 7.54
C PHE A 413 2.94 11.05 8.00
N GLY A 414 3.11 11.28 9.30
CA GLY A 414 4.41 11.68 9.86
C GLY A 414 5.51 10.67 9.53
N PHE A 415 5.22 9.37 9.70
CA PHE A 415 6.17 8.32 9.33
C PHE A 415 6.33 8.14 7.82
N ALA A 416 5.28 8.38 7.02
CA ALA A 416 5.41 8.35 5.56
C ALA A 416 6.39 9.44 5.07
N VAL A 417 6.33 10.64 5.63
CA VAL A 417 7.26 11.75 5.33
C VAL A 417 8.69 11.40 5.77
N MET A 418 8.86 10.79 6.95
CA MET A 418 10.17 10.30 7.42
C MET A 418 10.71 9.14 6.55
N ALA A 419 9.82 8.37 5.94
CA ALA A 419 10.21 7.33 5.00
C ALA A 419 10.62 7.95 3.66
N LYS A 420 9.86 8.88 3.11
CA LYS A 420 10.27 9.61 1.91
C LYS A 420 9.66 11.00 1.92
N PRO A 421 10.45 12.06 1.71
CA PRO A 421 9.93 13.42 1.79
C PRO A 421 8.83 13.73 0.78
N THR A 422 8.77 13.01 -0.35
CA THR A 422 7.70 13.15 -1.36
C THR A 422 6.31 12.81 -0.82
N ALA A 423 6.20 11.99 0.23
CA ALA A 423 4.92 11.71 0.89
C ALA A 423 4.28 12.95 1.53
N PHE A 424 5.02 14.05 1.70
CA PHE A 424 4.48 15.32 2.18
C PHE A 424 3.37 15.86 1.25
N ILE A 425 3.46 15.58 -0.05
CA ILE A 425 2.43 15.95 -1.02
C ILE A 425 1.09 15.27 -0.67
N ASP A 426 1.11 13.99 -0.30
CA ASP A 426 -0.09 13.27 0.12
C ASP A 426 -0.70 13.85 1.41
N VAL A 427 0.14 14.29 2.35
CA VAL A 427 -0.30 14.98 3.58
C VAL A 427 -1.07 16.25 3.22
N VAL A 428 -0.50 17.07 2.33
CA VAL A 428 -1.11 18.33 1.89
C VAL A 428 -2.43 18.06 1.18
N ILE A 429 -2.46 17.15 0.20
CA ILE A 429 -3.69 16.81 -0.53
C ILE A 429 -4.78 16.32 0.43
N PHE A 430 -4.44 15.45 1.38
CA PHE A 430 -5.39 14.93 2.34
C PHE A 430 -5.88 16.01 3.32
N ALA A 431 -4.99 16.88 3.81
CA ALA A 431 -5.36 17.99 4.66
C ALA A 431 -6.31 18.98 3.95
N LEU A 432 -6.04 19.28 2.67
CA LEU A 432 -6.93 20.10 1.85
C LEU A 432 -8.30 19.46 1.70
N LEU A 433 -8.35 18.14 1.46
CA LEU A 433 -9.58 17.38 1.41
C LEU A 433 -10.36 17.48 2.73
N LEU A 434 -9.70 17.37 3.89
CA LEU A 434 -10.34 17.59 5.21
C LEU A 434 -10.92 19.01 5.32
N VAL A 435 -10.18 20.04 4.90
CA VAL A 435 -10.65 21.45 4.92
C VAL A 435 -11.89 21.64 4.04
N GLY A 436 -11.91 21.03 2.86
CA GLY A 436 -13.07 21.10 1.97
C GLY A 436 -14.30 20.39 2.49
N PHE A 437 -14.10 19.25 3.17
CA PHE A 437 -15.18 18.57 3.87
C PHE A 437 -15.70 19.35 5.09
N TRP A 438 -14.86 20.14 5.76
CA TRP A 438 -15.24 20.84 6.98
C TRP A 438 -15.92 22.19 6.75
N LEU A 439 -15.53 22.92 5.69
CA LEU A 439 -16.01 24.28 5.43
C LEU A 439 -16.79 24.36 4.12
N ASN A 440 -16.10 24.34 2.97
CA ASN A 440 -16.68 24.21 1.64
C ASN A 440 -15.57 24.13 0.57
N THR A 441 -15.97 23.86 -0.68
CA THR A 441 -15.08 23.83 -1.85
C THR A 441 -14.26 25.10 -2.03
N THR A 442 -14.86 26.28 -1.82
CA THR A 442 -14.17 27.57 -2.00
C THR A 442 -13.02 27.72 -1.00
N THR A 443 -13.22 27.28 0.24
CA THR A 443 -12.19 27.28 1.28
C THR A 443 -11.08 26.28 0.97
N LEU A 444 -11.43 25.10 0.44
CA LEU A 444 -10.46 24.12 -0.03
C LEU A 444 -9.60 24.64 -1.17
N VAL A 445 -10.22 25.28 -2.18
CA VAL A 445 -9.50 25.84 -3.33
C VAL A 445 -8.56 26.94 -2.86
N GLY A 446 -9.04 27.85 -2.00
CA GLY A 446 -8.21 28.91 -1.43
C GLY A 446 -7.04 28.37 -0.59
N THR A 447 -7.31 27.41 0.30
CA THR A 447 -6.27 26.81 1.15
C THR A 447 -5.25 26.02 0.31
N GLY A 448 -5.69 25.38 -0.78
CA GLY A 448 -4.80 24.66 -1.70
C GLY A 448 -3.86 25.59 -2.43
N ILE A 449 -4.39 26.68 -2.98
CA ILE A 449 -3.59 27.73 -3.62
C ILE A 449 -2.65 28.38 -2.60
N ALA A 450 -3.11 28.62 -1.36
CA ALA A 450 -2.30 29.17 -0.29
C ALA A 450 -1.14 28.23 0.06
N THR A 451 -1.39 26.94 0.18
CA THR A 451 -0.36 25.95 0.53
C THR A 451 0.67 25.81 -0.58
N LEU A 452 0.25 25.80 -1.85
CA LEU A 452 1.17 25.84 -3.00
C LEU A 452 2.03 27.11 -2.99
N GLY A 453 1.41 28.25 -2.67
CA GLY A 453 2.13 29.50 -2.49
C GLY A 453 3.17 29.44 -1.36
N LEU A 454 2.78 28.92 -0.19
CA LEU A 454 3.67 28.74 0.95
C LEU A 454 4.84 27.81 0.63
N MET A 455 4.60 26.72 -0.10
CA MET A 455 5.66 25.84 -0.59
C MET A 455 6.61 26.59 -1.55
N GLY A 456 6.08 27.45 -2.41
CA GLY A 456 6.90 28.35 -3.22
C GLY A 456 7.72 29.35 -2.40
N VAL A 457 7.23 29.84 -1.26
CA VAL A 457 7.96 30.79 -0.40
C VAL A 457 9.02 30.10 0.46
N VAL A 458 8.63 29.02 1.14
CA VAL A 458 9.48 28.29 2.09
C VAL A 458 10.48 27.39 1.37
N GLN A 459 10.21 27.04 0.12
CA GLN A 459 11.06 26.21 -0.73
C GLN A 459 11.41 24.83 -0.11
N PRO A 460 10.46 24.08 0.49
CA PRO A 460 10.76 22.76 1.01
C PRO A 460 10.97 21.76 -0.14
N LEU A 461 11.91 20.83 0.04
CA LEU A 461 11.99 19.55 -0.69
C LEU A 461 11.76 19.66 -2.21
N PHE A 462 12.71 20.27 -2.92
CA PHE A 462 12.68 20.45 -4.39
C PHE A 462 11.55 21.35 -4.95
N ALA A 463 10.80 22.08 -4.11
CA ALA A 463 9.82 23.07 -4.58
C ALA A 463 10.41 24.12 -5.55
N SER A 464 11.73 24.35 -5.47
CA SER A 464 12.45 25.29 -6.32
C SER A 464 12.47 24.90 -7.78
N ALA A 465 12.26 23.62 -8.09
CA ALA A 465 12.14 23.12 -9.45
C ALA A 465 10.77 23.42 -10.08
N PHE A 466 9.77 23.82 -9.28
CA PHE A 466 8.38 23.92 -9.72
C PHE A 466 7.77 25.33 -9.57
N ILE A 467 8.13 26.06 -8.51
CA ILE A 467 7.57 27.40 -8.22
C ILE A 467 8.69 28.32 -7.71
N THR A 468 8.80 29.51 -8.29
CA THR A 468 9.73 30.55 -7.80
C THR A 468 9.19 31.20 -6.51
N PRO A 469 10.05 31.72 -5.62
CA PRO A 469 9.60 32.40 -4.41
C PRO A 469 8.64 33.56 -4.65
N GLU A 470 8.82 34.30 -5.75
CA GLU A 470 7.94 35.41 -6.14
C GLU A 470 6.54 34.92 -6.53
N LEU A 471 6.47 33.90 -7.39
CA LEU A 471 5.20 33.26 -7.74
C LEU A 471 4.54 32.64 -6.50
N GLY A 472 5.34 32.05 -5.60
CA GLY A 472 4.89 31.52 -4.32
C GLY A 472 4.20 32.56 -3.43
N LYS A 473 4.80 33.75 -3.29
CA LYS A 473 4.19 34.86 -2.50
C LYS A 473 2.84 35.28 -3.06
N TRP A 474 2.72 35.40 -4.39
CA TRP A 474 1.47 35.76 -5.05
C TRP A 474 0.39 34.69 -4.88
N LEU A 475 0.73 33.43 -5.10
CA LEU A 475 -0.18 32.31 -4.86
C LEU A 475 -0.60 32.24 -3.40
N PHE A 476 0.30 32.50 -2.45
CA PHE A 476 -0.03 32.50 -1.02
C PHE A 476 -1.09 33.56 -0.70
N ALA A 477 -0.88 34.79 -1.15
CA ALA A 477 -1.80 35.90 -0.93
C ALA A 477 -3.18 35.65 -1.57
N ILE A 478 -3.21 35.23 -2.83
CA ILE A 478 -4.45 34.91 -3.56
C ILE A 478 -5.19 33.77 -2.87
N GLY A 479 -4.47 32.72 -2.48
CA GLY A 479 -5.03 31.57 -1.78
C GLY A 479 -5.65 31.94 -0.45
N ILE A 480 -4.99 32.76 0.37
CA ILE A 480 -5.55 33.22 1.65
C ILE A 480 -6.83 34.04 1.43
N VAL A 481 -6.86 34.95 0.47
CA VAL A 481 -8.06 35.76 0.18
C VAL A 481 -9.23 34.85 -0.19
N ILE A 482 -9.01 33.89 -1.09
CA ILE A 482 -10.04 32.92 -1.50
C ILE A 482 -10.46 32.03 -0.30
N ALA A 483 -9.51 31.62 0.55
CA ALA A 483 -9.79 30.80 1.73
C ALA A 483 -10.63 31.55 2.76
N VAL A 484 -10.36 32.84 3.00
CA VAL A 484 -11.12 33.69 3.92
C VAL A 484 -12.53 33.93 3.39
N ILE A 485 -12.69 34.26 2.10
CA ILE A 485 -14.00 34.42 1.46
C ILE A 485 -14.80 33.12 1.55
N GLY A 486 -14.15 31.99 1.24
CA GLY A 486 -14.74 30.66 1.39
C GLY A 486 -15.14 30.36 2.83
N GLY A 487 -14.26 30.63 3.80
CA GLY A 487 -14.48 30.35 5.22
C GLY A 487 -15.64 31.17 5.79
N ILE A 488 -15.70 32.47 5.50
CA ILE A 488 -16.83 33.34 5.87
C ILE A 488 -18.11 32.78 5.25
N ARG A 489 -18.10 32.44 3.95
CA ARG A 489 -19.28 31.88 3.27
C ARG A 489 -19.72 30.55 3.89
N GLY A 490 -18.78 29.67 4.24
CA GLY A 490 -19.07 28.36 4.84
C GLY A 490 -19.56 28.44 6.28
N LEU A 491 -19.07 29.41 7.05
CA LEU A 491 -19.58 29.71 8.38
C LEU A 491 -20.99 30.30 8.34
N ILE A 492 -21.30 31.10 7.32
CA ILE A 492 -22.63 31.70 7.10
C ILE A 492 -23.63 30.69 6.53
N SER A 493 -23.21 29.85 5.58
CA SER A 493 -24.05 28.85 4.91
C SER A 493 -24.08 27.50 5.63
N ARG A 494 -23.91 27.51 6.96
CA ARG A 494 -23.69 26.29 7.78
C ARG A 494 -24.62 25.17 7.33
N ASN A 495 -24.04 24.13 6.76
CA ASN A 495 -24.71 22.86 6.53
C ASN A 495 -25.13 22.34 7.91
N ASP A 496 -26.43 22.22 8.18
CA ASP A 496 -26.98 21.86 9.51
C ASP A 496 -26.44 20.53 10.06
N GLN A 497 -25.77 19.72 9.24
CA GLN A 497 -25.05 18.52 9.67
C GLN A 497 -23.79 18.79 10.52
N PHE A 498 -23.16 19.96 10.43
CA PHE A 498 -21.84 20.25 11.03
C PHE A 498 -21.87 21.21 12.24
N SER A 499 -23.00 21.86 12.53
CA SER A 499 -23.07 22.97 13.50
C SER A 499 -23.21 22.55 14.98
N LYS A 500 -23.44 21.27 15.29
CA LYS A 500 -23.92 20.85 16.62
C LYS A 500 -22.90 20.31 17.63
N GLY A 501 -21.60 20.24 17.33
CA GLY A 501 -20.69 19.67 18.33
C GLY A 501 -19.23 20.08 18.23
N PHE A 502 -19.00 21.38 18.27
CA PHE A 502 -17.80 21.91 18.92
C PHE A 502 -18.21 22.80 20.08
#